data_AF-H6WQH7-F1
#
_entry.id   AF-H6WQH7-F1
#
_cell.length_a   1.000
_cell.length_b   1.000
_cell.length_c   1.000
_cell.angle_alpha   90.00
_cell.angle_beta   90.00
_cell.angle_gamma   90.00
#
_symmetry.space_group_name_H-M   'P 1'
#
loop_
_entity.id
_entity.type
_entity.pdbx_description
1 polymer ?
#
loop_
_entity_poly.entity_id
_entity_poly.type
_entity_poly.pdbx_seq_one_letter_code
_entity_poly.pdbx_strand_id
1 'polypeptide(L)'
;RVTWDYYFLGREHTLEITEWESKAEYEYVKHNGVSIFLMPSGTIGTLRALWDVFPLFTNTGWGENSNLAFLKKHMGANFEERPQPWVSELNVDDIHSGDFLVLSKIRGRWGGFETLEKWVTGAYAGHTAVCLRDSEGKLWVGESGHENEQGEDIIAILPWEEWWDFEVTTDDSNPQIALLPLRPDLRAKFNETAAWNYAKQMNGKPYGYHNLIFSWIDTISDNYPPPLDAHVVASVMTVWNKLQPDYAANMWTEALNKRLGTEGLDLPEIIVEQRNVITFDKLLQF
;
A
#
# COMPACT_ATOMS: atom_id res chain seq x y z
N ARG A 1 15.77 2.83 18.87
CA ARG A 1 15.24 4.05 19.53
C ARG A 1 15.23 5.18 18.50
N VAL A 2 14.31 6.15 18.64
CA VAL A 2 14.30 7.38 17.84
C VAL A 2 14.45 8.56 18.79
N THR A 3 15.28 9.52 18.43
CA THR A 3 15.34 10.85 19.07
C THR A 3 15.37 11.90 17.96
N TRP A 4 14.90 13.10 18.27
CA TRP A 4 14.91 14.23 17.35
C TRP A 4 15.40 15.47 18.08
N ASP A 5 16.03 16.36 17.34
CA ASP A 5 16.44 17.67 17.82
C ASP A 5 16.23 18.70 16.71
N TYR A 6 16.13 19.97 17.10
CA TYR A 6 15.77 21.05 16.22
C TYR A 6 16.87 22.11 16.20
N TYR A 7 17.27 22.52 15.00
CA TYR A 7 18.21 23.61 14.81
C TYR A 7 17.56 24.71 13.95
N PHE A 8 17.79 25.97 14.34
CA PHE A 8 17.23 27.13 13.64
C PHE A 8 18.22 27.77 12.65
N LEU A 9 19.51 27.48 12.81
CA LEU A 9 20.59 28.00 11.98
C LEU A 9 21.55 26.84 11.67
N GLY A 10 22.05 26.77 10.43
CA GLY A 10 23.12 25.83 10.07
C GLY A 10 24.42 26.21 10.77
N ARG A 11 24.61 25.74 12.00
CA ARG A 11 25.81 25.89 12.81
C ARG A 11 26.17 24.54 13.44
N GLU A 12 27.32 24.49 14.10
CA GLU A 12 27.69 23.33 14.90
C GLU A 12 26.58 23.03 15.93
N HIS A 13 26.09 21.79 15.91
CA HIS A 13 24.96 21.33 16.69
C HIS A 13 25.33 20.02 17.37
N THR A 14 25.14 19.97 18.69
CA THR A 14 25.54 18.82 19.51
C THR A 14 24.28 18.14 20.06
N LEU A 15 24.06 16.90 19.67
CA LEU A 15 23.04 16.03 20.26
C LEU A 15 23.69 15.16 21.35
N GLU A 16 23.26 15.33 22.60
CA GLU A 16 23.73 14.51 23.72
C GLU A 16 22.77 13.34 24.00
N ILE A 17 23.31 12.12 24.03
CA ILE A 17 22.55 10.92 24.42
C ILE A 17 22.87 10.66 25.90
N THR A 18 21.95 11.03 26.77
CA THR A 18 22.12 10.98 28.24
C THR A 18 22.13 9.56 28.79
N GLU A 19 21.42 8.64 28.14
CA GLU A 19 21.34 7.24 28.54
C GLU A 19 21.15 6.29 27.35
N TRP A 20 21.59 5.04 27.54
CA TRP A 20 21.40 3.95 26.59
C TRP A 20 20.36 2.98 27.14
N GLU A 21 19.43 2.53 26.29
CA GLU A 21 18.35 1.58 26.58
C GLU A 21 18.93 0.25 27.11
N SER A 22 20.09 -0.15 26.60
CA SER A 22 20.80 -1.34 27.06
C SER A 22 22.29 -1.28 26.76
N LYS A 23 23.07 -2.18 27.38
CA LYS A 23 24.47 -2.41 27.02
C LYS A 23 24.62 -2.81 25.54
N ALA A 24 23.65 -3.56 24.99
CA ALA A 24 23.66 -3.94 23.59
C ALA A 24 23.49 -2.74 22.64
N GLU A 25 22.60 -1.79 22.97
CA GLU A 25 22.45 -0.55 22.20
C GLU A 25 23.76 0.26 22.21
N TYR A 26 24.38 0.41 23.39
CA TYR A 26 25.64 1.12 23.54
C TYR A 26 26.77 0.49 22.70
N GLU A 27 26.97 -0.82 22.81
CA GLU A 27 28.02 -1.52 22.06
C GLU A 27 27.75 -1.50 20.55
N TYR A 28 26.48 -1.58 20.13
CA TYR A 28 26.09 -1.44 18.73
C TYR A 28 26.47 -0.06 18.19
N VAL A 29 26.07 1.02 18.87
CA VAL A 29 26.37 2.39 18.43
C VAL A 29 27.86 2.68 18.46
N LYS A 30 28.60 2.13 19.42
CA LYS A 30 30.05 2.24 19.46
C LYS A 30 30.75 1.62 18.25
N HIS A 31 30.24 0.50 17.73
CA HIS A 31 30.82 -0.18 16.57
C HIS A 31 30.27 0.34 15.23
N ASN A 32 29.01 0.75 15.17
CA ASN A 32 28.30 1.02 13.91
C ASN A 32 27.91 2.50 13.72
N GLY A 33 28.04 3.33 14.77
CA GLY A 33 27.61 4.73 14.75
C GLY A 33 26.10 4.91 14.92
N VAL A 34 25.62 6.12 14.59
CA VAL A 34 24.20 6.50 14.60
C VAL A 34 23.75 6.87 13.18
N SER A 35 22.55 6.44 12.81
CA SER A 35 21.91 6.91 11.57
C SER A 35 21.27 8.27 11.82
N ILE A 36 21.65 9.28 11.03
CA ILE A 36 21.14 10.65 11.14
C ILE A 36 20.35 10.97 9.88
N PHE A 37 19.09 11.33 10.05
CA PHE A 37 18.21 11.73 8.95
C PHE A 37 17.92 13.22 9.04
N LEU A 38 18.30 13.94 8.00
CA LEU A 38 17.98 15.35 7.89
C LEU A 38 16.56 15.50 7.37
N MET A 39 15.70 16.20 8.11
CA MET A 39 14.43 16.68 7.58
C MET A 39 14.60 18.14 7.12
N PRO A 40 15.01 18.40 5.87
CA PRO A 40 15.41 19.73 5.41
C PRO A 40 14.27 20.74 5.46
N SER A 41 13.02 20.26 5.41
CA SER A 41 11.82 21.08 5.48
C SER A 41 11.60 21.69 6.88
N GLY A 42 12.30 21.19 7.91
CA GLY A 42 12.14 21.61 9.31
C GLY A 42 10.73 21.36 9.86
N THR A 43 10.48 21.78 11.10
CA THR A 43 9.15 21.64 11.75
C THR A 43 8.01 22.26 10.96
N ILE A 44 8.25 23.44 10.39
CA ILE A 44 7.24 24.16 9.59
C ILE A 44 6.89 23.38 8.32
N GLY A 45 7.89 22.81 7.64
CA GLY A 45 7.66 21.99 6.46
C GLY A 45 6.95 20.68 6.78
N THR A 46 7.29 20.04 7.90
CA THR A 46 6.57 18.85 8.39
C THR A 46 5.12 19.16 8.72
N LEU A 47 4.83 20.29 9.39
CA LEU A 47 3.46 20.72 9.67
C LEU A 47 2.68 21.03 8.38
N ARG A 48 3.33 21.62 7.36
CA ARG A 48 2.72 21.82 6.04
C ARG A 48 2.46 20.50 5.32
N ALA A 49 3.38 19.54 5.38
CA ALA A 49 3.17 18.22 4.79
C ALA A 49 2.00 17.48 5.46
N LEU A 50 1.89 17.57 6.80
CA LEU A 50 0.73 17.04 7.52
C LEU A 50 -0.57 17.76 7.12
N TRP A 51 -0.53 19.07 6.87
CA TRP A 51 -1.66 19.83 6.36
C TRP A 51 -2.05 19.46 4.93
N ASP A 52 -1.09 19.08 4.08
CA ASP A 52 -1.34 18.61 2.72
C ASP A 52 -1.91 17.17 2.70
N VAL A 53 -1.58 16.34 3.69
CA VAL A 53 -1.94 14.91 3.74
C VAL A 53 -3.19 14.61 4.56
N PHE A 54 -3.37 15.26 5.72
CA PHE A 54 -4.54 15.06 6.58
C PHE A 54 -5.90 15.20 5.85
N PRO A 55 -6.10 16.19 4.96
CA PRO A 55 -7.37 16.38 4.28
C PRO A 55 -7.75 15.22 3.37
N LEU A 56 -6.75 14.51 2.82
CA LEU A 56 -6.94 13.41 1.85
C LEU A 56 -7.86 12.31 2.40
N PHE A 57 -7.83 12.10 3.72
CA PHE A 57 -8.58 11.03 4.38
C PHE A 57 -9.99 11.45 4.83
N THR A 58 -10.41 12.69 4.55
CA THR A 58 -11.73 13.18 4.96
C THR A 58 -12.78 12.92 3.88
N ASN A 59 -13.97 12.43 4.27
CA ASN A 59 -15.09 12.27 3.33
C ASN A 59 -15.90 13.56 3.22
N THR A 60 -15.27 14.61 2.70
CA THR A 60 -15.88 15.93 2.49
C THR A 60 -15.51 16.47 1.11
N GLY A 61 -16.23 17.47 0.62
CA GLY A 61 -15.84 18.18 -0.61
C GLY A 61 -14.44 18.81 -0.51
N TRP A 62 -13.96 19.12 0.70
CA TRP A 62 -12.57 19.56 0.89
C TRP A 62 -11.58 18.40 0.71
N GLY A 63 -11.88 17.22 1.25
CA GLY A 63 -11.06 16.02 1.07
C GLY A 63 -10.96 15.59 -0.39
N GLU A 64 -12.10 15.54 -1.10
CA GLU A 64 -12.13 15.23 -2.53
C GLU A 64 -11.26 16.20 -3.35
N ASN A 65 -11.45 17.51 -3.16
CA ASN A 65 -10.64 18.52 -3.83
C ASN A 65 -9.15 18.43 -3.46
N SER A 66 -8.84 18.02 -2.23
CA SER A 66 -7.46 17.82 -1.80
C SER A 66 -6.81 16.62 -2.48
N ASN A 67 -7.53 15.50 -2.62
CA ASN A 67 -7.06 14.34 -3.38
C ASN A 67 -6.80 14.72 -4.85
N LEU A 68 -7.74 15.43 -5.50
CA LEU A 68 -7.56 15.91 -6.87
C LEU A 68 -6.35 16.86 -7.01
N ALA A 69 -6.20 17.81 -6.08
CA ALA A 69 -5.07 18.74 -6.08
C ALA A 69 -3.73 18.02 -5.85
N PHE A 70 -3.71 17.01 -4.97
CA PHE A 70 -2.55 16.20 -4.69
C PHE A 70 -2.09 15.44 -5.94
N LEU A 71 -3.01 14.68 -6.58
CA LEU A 71 -2.72 13.92 -7.79
C LEU A 71 -2.26 14.85 -8.93
N LYS A 72 -2.87 16.03 -9.07
CA LYS A 72 -2.43 17.03 -10.05
C LYS A 72 -1.02 17.56 -9.77
N LYS A 73 -0.72 17.89 -8.52
CA LYS A 73 0.57 18.45 -8.11
C LYS A 73 1.70 17.44 -8.23
N HIS A 74 1.45 16.18 -7.85
CA HIS A 74 2.49 15.17 -7.70
C HIS A 74 2.59 14.21 -8.90
N MET A 75 1.50 13.99 -9.62
CA MET A 75 1.50 13.12 -10.81
C MET A 75 1.25 13.87 -12.12
N GLY A 76 0.83 15.14 -12.07
CA GLY A 76 0.36 15.85 -13.26
C GLY A 76 -0.97 15.32 -13.82
N ALA A 77 -1.68 14.48 -13.06
CA ALA A 77 -2.94 13.86 -13.47
C ALA A 77 -4.09 14.85 -13.32
N ASN A 78 -4.95 14.95 -14.34
CA ASN A 78 -6.20 15.72 -14.27
C ASN A 78 -7.37 14.75 -14.34
N PHE A 79 -8.30 14.88 -13.40
CA PHE A 79 -9.55 14.14 -13.39
C PHE A 79 -10.67 15.12 -13.73
N GLU A 80 -11.41 14.82 -14.79
CA GLU A 80 -12.55 15.61 -15.24
C GLU A 80 -13.84 14.88 -14.95
N GLU A 81 -14.85 15.62 -14.52
CA GLU A 81 -16.17 15.05 -14.27
C GLU A 81 -16.79 14.58 -15.59
N ARG A 82 -17.27 13.34 -15.61
CA ARG A 82 -17.95 12.78 -16.78
C ARG A 82 -19.37 13.34 -16.89
N PRO A 83 -19.89 13.53 -18.12
CA PRO A 83 -21.30 13.87 -18.31
C PRO A 83 -22.20 12.72 -17.82
N GLN A 84 -23.35 13.05 -17.26
CA GLN A 84 -24.34 12.07 -16.81
C GLN A 84 -25.04 11.37 -17.99
N PRO A 85 -25.52 10.12 -17.81
CA PRO A 85 -25.45 9.32 -16.59
C PRO A 85 -24.05 8.73 -16.34
N TRP A 86 -23.65 8.63 -15.06
CA TRP A 86 -22.33 8.11 -14.67
C TRP A 86 -22.25 6.59 -14.72
N VAL A 87 -23.38 5.90 -14.51
CA VAL A 87 -23.48 4.45 -14.66
C VAL A 87 -23.87 4.13 -16.09
N SER A 88 -23.04 3.34 -16.77
CA SER A 88 -23.37 2.79 -18.10
C SER A 88 -24.24 1.55 -17.94
N GLU A 89 -25.11 1.29 -18.91
CA GLU A 89 -25.89 0.06 -18.94
C GLU A 89 -24.94 -1.14 -19.05
N LEU A 90 -24.93 -1.98 -18.01
CA LEU A 90 -24.04 -3.13 -17.88
C LEU A 90 -24.89 -4.39 -17.95
N ASN A 91 -24.66 -5.19 -19.00
CA ASN A 91 -25.23 -6.52 -19.08
C ASN A 91 -24.31 -7.50 -18.35
N VAL A 92 -24.77 -8.02 -17.23
CA VAL A 92 -24.01 -8.96 -16.40
C VAL A 92 -23.63 -10.20 -17.19
N ASP A 93 -24.45 -10.63 -18.15
CA ASP A 93 -24.19 -11.81 -18.99
C ASP A 93 -22.95 -11.66 -19.88
N ASP A 94 -22.55 -10.43 -20.20
CA ASP A 94 -21.36 -10.16 -21.03
C ASP A 94 -20.05 -10.16 -20.22
N ILE A 95 -20.12 -10.28 -18.89
CA ILE A 95 -18.97 -10.40 -18.00
C ILE A 95 -18.58 -11.89 -17.92
N HIS A 96 -17.30 -12.22 -18.01
CA HIS A 96 -16.87 -13.61 -17.85
C HIS A 96 -15.69 -13.75 -16.90
N SER A 97 -15.37 -14.99 -16.55
CA SER A 97 -14.24 -15.32 -15.70
C SER A 97 -12.94 -14.72 -16.22
N GLY A 98 -12.21 -14.07 -15.32
CA GLY A 98 -10.94 -13.41 -15.60
C GLY A 98 -11.09 -11.95 -16.05
N ASP A 99 -12.30 -11.46 -16.33
CA ASP A 99 -12.52 -10.03 -16.53
C ASP A 99 -12.18 -9.27 -15.24
N PHE A 100 -11.66 -8.06 -15.41
CA PHE A 100 -11.03 -7.31 -14.32
C PHE A 100 -11.83 -6.05 -14.01
N LEU A 101 -12.05 -5.79 -12.74
CA LEU A 101 -12.63 -4.55 -12.24
C LEU A 101 -11.50 -3.68 -11.68
N VAL A 102 -11.49 -2.44 -12.09
CA VAL A 102 -10.50 -1.46 -11.64
C VAL A 102 -11.25 -0.32 -10.96
N LEU A 103 -10.87 -0.05 -9.71
CA LEU A 103 -11.51 0.94 -8.87
C LEU A 103 -10.55 2.11 -8.60
N SER A 104 -11.13 3.30 -8.59
CA SER A 104 -10.43 4.54 -8.26
C SER A 104 -11.30 5.37 -7.31
N LYS A 105 -10.86 5.44 -6.06
CA LYS A 105 -11.44 6.21 -4.96
C LYS A 105 -10.64 7.49 -4.76
N ILE A 106 -11.34 8.59 -4.46
CA ILE A 106 -10.76 9.92 -4.17
C ILE A 106 -11.43 10.63 -2.98
N ARG A 107 -12.21 9.89 -2.19
CA ARG A 107 -12.95 10.41 -1.03
C ARG A 107 -12.78 9.49 0.19
N GLY A 108 -12.83 10.10 1.37
CA GLY A 108 -12.80 9.37 2.64
C GLY A 108 -11.47 8.67 2.91
N ARG A 109 -11.48 7.78 3.91
CA ARG A 109 -10.29 7.05 4.36
C ARG A 109 -9.65 6.29 3.19
N TRP A 110 -10.43 5.49 2.48
CA TRP A 110 -9.96 4.66 1.38
C TRP A 110 -9.51 5.48 0.17
N GLY A 111 -10.20 6.56 -0.19
CA GLY A 111 -9.73 7.46 -1.25
C GLY A 111 -8.43 8.18 -0.93
N GLY A 112 -8.17 8.49 0.35
CA GLY A 112 -6.88 9.01 0.80
C GLY A 112 -5.76 7.99 0.64
N PHE A 113 -5.98 6.74 1.06
CA PHE A 113 -5.02 5.65 0.84
C PHE A 113 -4.75 5.44 -0.64
N GLU A 114 -5.80 5.27 -1.44
CA GLU A 114 -5.63 5.04 -2.87
C GLU A 114 -4.99 6.24 -3.60
N THR A 115 -5.15 7.47 -3.10
CA THR A 115 -4.46 8.65 -3.67
C THR A 115 -2.96 8.55 -3.48
N LEU A 116 -2.51 8.08 -2.31
CA LEU A 116 -1.11 7.82 -2.05
C LEU A 116 -0.60 6.63 -2.89
N GLU A 117 -1.39 5.55 -3.00
CA GLU A 117 -1.06 4.39 -3.85
C GLU A 117 -0.90 4.78 -5.32
N LYS A 118 -1.84 5.56 -5.88
CA LYS A 118 -1.75 6.10 -7.23
C LYS A 118 -0.46 6.91 -7.43
N TRP A 119 -0.10 7.75 -6.46
CA TRP A 119 1.11 8.54 -6.54
C TRP A 119 2.38 7.70 -6.54
N VAL A 120 2.50 6.74 -5.62
CA VAL A 120 3.72 5.93 -5.48
C VAL A 120 3.86 4.88 -6.58
N THR A 121 2.75 4.37 -7.13
CA THR A 121 2.78 3.37 -8.22
C THR A 121 2.73 3.99 -9.62
N GLY A 122 2.35 5.26 -9.73
CA GLY A 122 2.05 5.91 -11.01
C GLY A 122 0.74 5.45 -11.66
N ALA A 123 -0.07 4.61 -11.00
CA ALA A 123 -1.35 4.13 -11.49
C ALA A 123 -2.47 5.17 -11.33
N TYR A 124 -3.57 4.98 -12.06
CA TYR A 124 -4.79 5.80 -11.92
C TYR A 124 -5.86 5.12 -11.06
N ALA A 125 -5.59 3.89 -10.62
CA ALA A 125 -6.44 3.06 -9.80
C ALA A 125 -5.71 2.71 -8.50
N GLY A 126 -6.45 2.55 -7.41
CA GLY A 126 -5.89 2.07 -6.14
C GLY A 126 -6.33 0.64 -5.81
N HIS A 127 -7.46 0.18 -6.36
CA HIS A 127 -7.99 -1.14 -6.03
C HIS A 127 -8.41 -1.91 -7.27
N THR A 128 -8.36 -3.23 -7.17
CA THR A 128 -8.72 -4.12 -8.27
C THR A 128 -9.41 -5.38 -7.76
N ALA A 129 -10.35 -5.88 -8.56
CA ALA A 129 -11.04 -7.13 -8.31
C ALA A 129 -11.15 -7.96 -9.59
N VAL A 130 -11.41 -9.26 -9.45
CA VAL A 130 -11.54 -10.19 -10.57
C VAL A 130 -12.92 -10.84 -10.60
N CYS A 131 -13.50 -10.92 -11.78
CA CYS A 131 -14.77 -11.60 -12.01
C CYS A 131 -14.56 -13.11 -12.22
N LEU A 132 -15.41 -13.94 -11.63
CA LEU A 132 -15.41 -15.40 -11.80
C LEU A 132 -16.84 -15.91 -11.98
N ARG A 133 -17.08 -16.76 -12.98
CA ARG A 133 -18.36 -17.48 -13.10
C ARG A 133 -18.24 -18.88 -12.53
N ASP A 134 -19.22 -19.27 -11.72
CA ASP A 134 -19.30 -20.65 -11.23
C ASP A 134 -19.88 -21.61 -12.28
N SER A 135 -19.97 -22.89 -11.94
CA SER A 135 -20.51 -23.93 -12.82
C SER A 135 -22.01 -23.78 -13.13
N GLU A 136 -22.74 -22.98 -12.34
CA GLU A 136 -24.15 -22.64 -12.59
C GLU A 136 -24.29 -21.36 -13.43
N GLY A 137 -23.17 -20.72 -13.77
CA GLY A 137 -23.12 -19.48 -14.53
C GLY A 137 -23.30 -18.22 -13.68
N LYS A 138 -23.38 -18.32 -12.35
CA LYS A 138 -23.51 -17.12 -11.49
C LYS A 138 -22.19 -16.38 -11.43
N LEU A 139 -22.26 -15.05 -11.38
CA LEU A 139 -21.10 -14.18 -11.34
C LEU A 139 -20.70 -13.86 -9.91
N TRP A 140 -19.39 -13.92 -9.66
CA TRP A 140 -18.75 -13.64 -8.39
C TRP A 140 -17.61 -12.66 -8.60
N VAL A 141 -17.31 -11.88 -7.56
CA VAL A 141 -16.17 -10.95 -7.52
C VAL A 141 -15.21 -11.41 -6.43
N GLY A 142 -13.96 -11.67 -6.83
CA GLY A 142 -12.87 -11.94 -5.91
C GLY A 142 -12.03 -10.68 -5.70
N GLU A 143 -11.86 -10.27 -4.45
CA GLU A 143 -11.04 -9.11 -4.08
C GLU A 143 -10.30 -9.32 -2.77
N SER A 144 -9.32 -8.47 -2.50
CA SER A 144 -8.63 -8.37 -1.20
C SER A 144 -8.88 -6.99 -0.65
N GLY A 145 -9.41 -6.87 0.56
CA GLY A 145 -9.70 -5.58 1.20
C GLY A 145 -11.15 -5.43 1.63
N HIS A 146 -11.91 -6.53 1.64
CA HIS A 146 -13.27 -6.55 2.15
C HIS A 146 -13.25 -6.64 3.67
N GLU A 147 -13.96 -5.74 4.35
CA GLU A 147 -14.07 -5.72 5.81
C GLU A 147 -15.10 -6.77 6.26
N ASN A 148 -14.67 -7.73 7.08
CA ASN A 148 -15.58 -8.74 7.66
C ASN A 148 -16.39 -8.18 8.84
N GLU A 149 -17.30 -8.99 9.41
CA GLU A 149 -18.13 -8.58 10.56
C GLU A 149 -17.31 -8.22 11.82
N GLN A 150 -16.05 -8.62 11.88
CA GLN A 150 -15.12 -8.33 12.98
C GLN A 150 -14.30 -7.04 12.73
N GLY A 151 -14.48 -6.38 11.58
CA GLY A 151 -13.73 -5.18 11.20
C GLY A 151 -12.34 -5.47 10.62
N GLU A 152 -12.10 -6.68 10.14
CA GLU A 152 -10.80 -7.11 9.58
C GLU A 152 -10.85 -7.12 8.04
N ASP A 153 -9.81 -6.59 7.41
CA ASP A 153 -9.66 -6.66 5.95
C ASP A 153 -9.23 -8.07 5.52
N ILE A 154 -10.05 -8.73 4.70
CA ILE A 154 -9.82 -10.09 4.21
C ILE A 154 -9.86 -10.19 2.68
N ILE A 155 -9.42 -11.34 2.18
CA ILE A 155 -9.70 -11.78 0.81
C ILE A 155 -11.10 -12.40 0.80
N ALA A 156 -11.99 -11.86 -0.04
CA ALA A 156 -13.38 -12.29 -0.13
C ALA A 156 -13.75 -12.70 -1.55
N ILE A 157 -14.72 -13.61 -1.64
CA ILE A 157 -15.43 -13.94 -2.88
C ILE A 157 -16.90 -13.65 -2.64
N LEU A 158 -17.40 -12.62 -3.31
CA LEU A 158 -18.75 -12.09 -3.09
C LEU A 158 -19.63 -12.35 -4.32
N PRO A 159 -20.92 -12.65 -4.15
CA PRO A 159 -21.87 -12.61 -5.25
C PRO A 159 -21.82 -11.24 -5.93
N TRP A 160 -21.90 -11.21 -7.27
CA TRP A 160 -21.88 -9.96 -8.04
C TRP A 160 -22.91 -8.94 -7.53
N GLU A 161 -24.14 -9.38 -7.25
CA GLU A 161 -25.22 -8.51 -6.81
C GLU A 161 -24.90 -7.83 -5.48
N GLU A 162 -24.28 -8.57 -4.54
CA GLU A 162 -23.87 -8.05 -3.24
C GLU A 162 -22.73 -7.04 -3.37
N TRP A 163 -21.68 -7.41 -4.12
CA TRP A 163 -20.54 -6.52 -4.36
C TRP A 163 -20.97 -5.24 -5.10
N TRP A 164 -21.74 -5.38 -6.17
CA TRP A 164 -22.19 -4.25 -6.98
C TRP A 164 -23.13 -3.33 -6.20
N ASP A 165 -24.09 -3.87 -5.45
CA ASP A 165 -25.00 -3.07 -4.63
C ASP A 165 -24.23 -2.28 -3.56
N PHE A 166 -23.25 -2.92 -2.90
CA PHE A 166 -22.38 -2.24 -1.95
C PHE A 166 -21.64 -1.07 -2.59
N GLU A 167 -20.93 -1.31 -3.70
CA GLU A 167 -20.07 -0.30 -4.34
C GLU A 167 -20.87 0.91 -4.88
N VAL A 168 -22.11 0.68 -5.35
CA VAL A 168 -22.93 1.77 -5.94
C VAL A 168 -23.87 2.46 -4.95
N THR A 169 -24.14 1.86 -3.79
CA THR A 169 -25.11 2.42 -2.82
C THR A 169 -24.51 2.72 -1.44
N THR A 170 -23.53 1.95 -1.01
CA THR A 170 -23.04 1.93 0.38
C THR A 170 -21.61 2.46 0.50
N ASP A 171 -20.74 2.22 -0.49
CA ASP A 171 -19.37 2.72 -0.48
C ASP A 171 -19.36 4.26 -0.54
N ASP A 172 -19.08 4.87 0.62
CA ASP A 172 -19.08 6.30 0.81
C ASP A 172 -17.86 7.01 0.19
N SER A 173 -16.88 6.25 -0.28
CA SER A 173 -15.76 6.74 -1.08
C SER A 173 -16.15 7.04 -2.54
N ASN A 174 -17.35 6.58 -2.97
CA ASN A 174 -17.91 6.75 -4.30
C ASN A 174 -16.92 6.36 -5.42
N PRO A 175 -16.59 5.07 -5.55
CA PRO A 175 -15.55 4.59 -6.43
C PRO A 175 -15.90 4.82 -7.90
N GLN A 176 -14.89 5.18 -8.70
CA GLN A 176 -14.94 5.09 -10.14
C GLN A 176 -14.58 3.67 -10.54
N ILE A 177 -15.51 2.95 -11.17
CA ILE A 177 -15.34 1.54 -11.52
C ILE A 177 -15.24 1.40 -13.04
N ALA A 178 -14.18 0.74 -13.50
CA ALA A 178 -14.00 0.36 -14.89
C ALA A 178 -13.94 -1.17 -15.02
N LEU A 179 -14.82 -1.73 -15.84
CA LEU A 179 -14.74 -3.13 -16.27
C LEU A 179 -13.77 -3.23 -17.46
N LEU A 180 -12.77 -4.09 -17.33
CA LEU A 180 -11.77 -4.37 -18.35
C LEU A 180 -11.88 -5.84 -18.78
N PRO A 181 -12.57 -6.13 -19.90
CA PRO A 181 -12.68 -7.49 -20.40
C PRO A 181 -11.35 -8.04 -20.89
N LEU A 182 -11.09 -9.32 -20.62
CA LEU A 182 -9.97 -10.04 -21.21
C LEU A 182 -10.06 -10.04 -22.74
N ARG A 183 -8.93 -9.76 -23.38
CA ARG A 183 -8.77 -9.94 -24.84
C ARG A 183 -9.10 -11.40 -25.22
N PRO A 184 -9.80 -11.66 -26.34
CA PRO A 184 -10.29 -13.01 -26.67
C PRO A 184 -9.22 -14.12 -26.67
N ASP A 185 -8.00 -13.82 -27.10
CA ASP A 185 -6.87 -14.77 -27.13
C ASP A 185 -6.31 -15.09 -25.74
N LEU A 186 -6.43 -14.17 -24.78
CA LEU A 186 -6.09 -14.40 -23.36
C LEU A 186 -7.21 -15.15 -22.67
N ARG A 187 -8.47 -14.79 -22.96
CA ARG A 187 -9.66 -15.48 -22.46
C ARG A 187 -9.65 -16.97 -22.82
N ALA A 188 -9.28 -17.30 -24.06
CA ALA A 188 -9.15 -18.69 -24.51
C ALA A 188 -8.09 -19.51 -23.73
N LYS A 189 -7.16 -18.85 -23.03
CA LYS A 189 -6.12 -19.48 -22.21
C LYS A 189 -6.44 -19.44 -20.71
N PHE A 190 -7.49 -18.73 -20.32
CA PHE A 190 -7.85 -18.57 -18.93
C PHE A 190 -8.33 -19.91 -18.35
N ASN A 191 -7.66 -20.37 -17.28
CA ASN A 191 -8.00 -21.63 -16.63
C ASN A 191 -8.95 -21.36 -15.47
N GLU A 192 -10.25 -21.42 -15.75
CA GLU A 192 -11.30 -21.15 -14.76
C GLU A 192 -11.23 -22.09 -13.54
N THR A 193 -10.95 -23.38 -13.75
CA THR A 193 -10.83 -24.35 -12.65
C THR A 193 -9.67 -23.99 -11.72
N ALA A 194 -8.51 -23.64 -12.27
CA ALA A 194 -7.36 -23.22 -11.48
C ALA A 194 -7.65 -21.91 -10.74
N ALA A 195 -8.29 -20.94 -11.40
CA ALA A 195 -8.67 -19.67 -10.80
C ALA A 195 -9.62 -19.87 -9.60
N TRP A 196 -10.64 -20.71 -9.75
CA TRP A 196 -11.57 -21.02 -8.66
C TRP A 196 -10.91 -21.78 -7.51
N ASN A 197 -10.03 -22.73 -7.80
CA ASN A 197 -9.29 -23.45 -6.77
C ASN A 197 -8.42 -22.47 -5.96
N TYR A 198 -7.74 -21.54 -6.64
CA TYR A 198 -6.94 -20.52 -5.98
C TYR A 198 -7.80 -19.55 -5.17
N ALA A 199 -8.88 -19.02 -5.75
CA ALA A 199 -9.79 -18.10 -5.06
C ALA A 199 -10.33 -18.73 -3.78
N LYS A 200 -10.83 -19.98 -3.83
CA LYS A 200 -11.34 -20.70 -2.65
C LYS A 200 -10.28 -20.96 -1.60
N GLN A 201 -9.03 -21.22 -2.01
CA GLN A 201 -7.91 -21.37 -1.09
C GLN A 201 -7.57 -20.06 -0.36
N MET A 202 -7.79 -18.92 -1.03
CA MET A 202 -7.45 -17.61 -0.49
C MET A 202 -8.59 -16.96 0.30
N ASN A 203 -9.84 -17.34 0.05
CA ASN A 203 -11.02 -16.79 0.71
C ASN A 203 -10.90 -16.88 2.25
N GLY A 204 -11.16 -15.76 2.93
CA GLY A 204 -11.04 -15.61 4.38
C GLY A 204 -9.61 -15.41 4.90
N LYS A 205 -8.58 -15.44 4.05
CA LYS A 205 -7.22 -15.08 4.48
C LYS A 205 -7.11 -13.56 4.71
N PRO A 206 -6.20 -13.12 5.61
CA PRO A 206 -5.95 -11.70 5.82
C PRO A 206 -5.53 -10.96 4.55
N TYR A 207 -5.80 -9.65 4.51
CA TYR A 207 -5.34 -8.76 3.44
C TYR A 207 -3.83 -8.85 3.18
N GLY A 208 -3.45 -8.68 1.93
CA GLY A 208 -2.09 -8.86 1.41
C GLY A 208 -1.05 -7.80 1.81
N TYR A 209 -1.05 -7.31 3.06
CA TYR A 209 -0.14 -6.27 3.54
C TYR A 209 1.35 -6.59 3.29
N HIS A 210 1.70 -7.88 3.24
CA HIS A 210 3.06 -8.40 3.13
C HIS A 210 3.82 -7.95 1.86
N ASN A 211 3.11 -7.53 0.81
CA ASN A 211 3.72 -7.07 -0.44
C ASN A 211 3.49 -5.59 -0.76
N LEU A 212 2.64 -4.90 0.02
CA LEU A 212 2.18 -3.55 -0.34
C LEU A 212 3.34 -2.56 -0.47
N ILE A 213 4.27 -2.53 0.50
CA ILE A 213 5.42 -1.62 0.46
C ILE A 213 6.37 -1.91 -0.72
N PHE A 214 6.44 -3.17 -1.16
CA PHE A 214 7.28 -3.56 -2.29
C PHE A 214 6.62 -3.31 -3.65
N SER A 215 5.37 -2.86 -3.67
CA SER A 215 4.68 -2.52 -4.93
C SER A 215 5.17 -1.22 -5.56
N TRP A 216 5.83 -0.36 -4.78
CA TRP A 216 6.37 0.92 -5.26
C TRP A 216 7.85 1.16 -4.92
N ILE A 217 8.46 0.32 -4.07
CA ILE A 217 9.91 0.31 -3.86
C ILE A 217 10.52 -0.77 -4.77
N ASP A 218 10.62 -0.49 -6.07
CA ASP A 218 11.10 -1.39 -7.14
C ASP A 218 12.52 -1.08 -7.70
N THR A 219 13.14 0.05 -7.35
CA THR A 219 14.52 0.44 -7.69
C THR A 219 15.36 0.73 -6.45
N ILE A 220 16.69 0.65 -6.60
CA ILE A 220 17.68 0.90 -5.53
C ILE A 220 17.63 2.36 -5.02
N SER A 221 17.35 3.29 -5.94
CA SER A 221 17.22 4.72 -5.70
C SER A 221 16.15 5.31 -6.61
N ASP A 222 15.73 6.54 -6.33
CA ASP A 222 14.91 7.41 -7.22
C ASP A 222 13.39 7.12 -7.30
N ASN A 223 12.90 6.07 -6.66
CA ASN A 223 11.46 5.77 -6.52
C ASN A 223 10.89 6.07 -5.12
N TYR A 224 11.74 6.51 -4.19
CA TYR A 224 11.31 6.95 -2.88
C TYR A 224 10.69 8.36 -2.96
N PRO A 225 9.53 8.60 -2.35
CA PRO A 225 9.02 9.95 -2.15
C PRO A 225 10.06 10.81 -1.42
N PRO A 226 10.56 11.92 -2.01
CA PRO A 226 11.55 12.74 -1.32
C PRO A 226 11.01 13.26 0.03
N PRO A 227 11.80 13.25 1.12
CA PRO A 227 13.23 12.98 1.19
C PRO A 227 13.59 11.54 1.59
N LEU A 228 12.67 10.58 1.42
CA LEU A 228 12.90 9.19 1.84
C LEU A 228 14.02 8.52 1.01
N ASP A 229 14.71 7.60 1.64
CA ASP A 229 15.65 6.67 1.01
C ASP A 229 15.58 5.30 1.71
N ALA A 230 16.31 4.31 1.19
CA ALA A 230 16.35 2.96 1.75
C ALA A 230 16.78 2.91 3.23
N HIS A 231 17.63 3.85 3.69
CA HIS A 231 18.11 3.90 5.07
C HIS A 231 17.04 4.45 6.02
N VAL A 232 16.25 5.44 5.59
CA VAL A 232 15.08 5.92 6.33
C VAL A 232 14.07 4.78 6.45
N VAL A 233 13.81 4.07 5.35
CA VAL A 233 12.88 2.92 5.35
C VAL A 233 13.35 1.82 6.31
N ALA A 234 14.64 1.42 6.27
CA ALA A 234 15.20 0.45 7.20
C ALA A 234 15.01 0.86 8.68
N SER A 235 15.18 2.15 8.96
CA SER A 235 15.04 2.72 10.30
C SER A 235 13.58 2.71 10.75
N VAL A 236 12.65 3.10 9.88
CA VAL A 236 11.21 3.03 10.13
C VAL A 236 10.77 1.59 10.38
N MET A 237 11.18 0.63 9.55
CA MET A 237 10.86 -0.79 9.74
C MET A 237 11.35 -1.30 11.09
N THR A 238 12.59 -0.94 11.48
CA THR A 238 13.16 -1.33 12.78
C THR A 238 12.39 -0.77 13.97
N VAL A 239 11.96 0.50 13.87
CA VAL A 239 11.18 1.17 14.93
C VAL A 239 9.78 0.59 15.01
N TRP A 240 9.12 0.42 13.86
CA TRP A 240 7.78 -0.13 13.77
C TRP A 240 7.72 -1.57 14.27
N ASN A 241 8.73 -2.40 13.95
CA ASN A 241 8.87 -3.75 14.48
C ASN A 241 8.97 -3.81 16.00
N LYS A 242 9.50 -2.75 16.65
CA LYS A 242 9.49 -2.65 18.12
C LYS A 242 8.13 -2.17 18.67
N LEU A 243 7.46 -1.25 17.97
CA LEU A 243 6.22 -0.62 18.46
C LEU A 243 4.97 -1.49 18.21
N GLN A 244 4.92 -2.18 17.08
CA GLN A 244 3.77 -2.98 16.60
C GLN A 244 4.31 -4.26 15.92
N PRO A 245 4.87 -5.21 16.69
CA PRO A 245 5.59 -6.36 16.14
C PRO A 245 4.73 -7.24 15.23
N ASP A 246 3.50 -7.54 15.64
CA ASP A 246 2.60 -8.41 14.86
C ASP A 246 2.20 -7.76 13.53
N TYR A 247 1.94 -6.45 13.53
CA TYR A 247 1.60 -5.71 12.31
C TYR A 247 2.81 -5.55 11.40
N ALA A 248 3.98 -5.21 11.95
CA ALA A 248 5.24 -5.12 11.22
C ALA A 248 5.59 -6.45 10.53
N ALA A 249 5.42 -7.56 11.23
CA ALA A 249 5.67 -8.89 10.68
C ALA A 249 4.79 -9.17 9.45
N ASN A 250 3.52 -8.78 9.52
CA ASN A 250 2.57 -8.93 8.42
C ASN A 250 2.87 -8.02 7.21
N MET A 251 3.60 -6.91 7.38
CA MET A 251 3.86 -5.96 6.30
C MET A 251 5.08 -6.31 5.43
N TRP A 252 6.10 -6.96 5.98
CA TRP A 252 7.35 -7.19 5.22
C TRP A 252 8.12 -8.45 5.55
N THR A 253 7.94 -9.07 6.72
CA THR A 253 8.84 -10.16 7.17
C THR A 253 8.81 -11.36 6.23
N GLU A 254 7.63 -11.83 5.83
CA GLU A 254 7.51 -12.95 4.89
C GLU A 254 8.17 -12.64 3.55
N ALA A 255 7.92 -11.42 3.05
CA ALA A 255 8.39 -11.00 1.73
C ALA A 255 9.91 -10.78 1.70
N LEU A 256 10.52 -10.29 2.79
CA LEU A 256 11.97 -10.18 2.93
C LEU A 256 12.64 -11.56 3.02
N ASN A 257 12.06 -12.48 3.79
CA ASN A 257 12.53 -13.86 3.88
C ASN A 257 12.57 -14.53 2.50
N LYS A 258 11.47 -14.44 1.73
CA LYS A 258 11.40 -14.96 0.37
C LYS A 258 12.50 -14.39 -0.54
N ARG A 259 12.81 -13.09 -0.44
CA ARG A 259 13.87 -12.44 -1.24
C ARG A 259 15.28 -12.88 -0.83
N LEU A 260 15.52 -13.20 0.44
CA LEU A 260 16.78 -13.78 0.90
C LEU A 260 16.88 -15.29 0.66
N GLY A 261 15.79 -15.95 0.28
CA GLY A 261 15.74 -17.41 0.20
C GLY A 261 15.74 -18.08 1.59
N THR A 262 15.30 -17.36 2.62
CA THR A 262 15.16 -17.83 4.00
C THR A 262 13.69 -18.03 4.37
N GLU A 263 13.43 -18.69 5.50
CA GLU A 263 12.08 -18.83 6.06
C GLU A 263 12.13 -18.70 7.57
N GLY A 264 11.12 -18.04 8.16
CA GLY A 264 10.93 -17.97 9.61
C GLY A 264 11.86 -17.03 10.38
N LEU A 265 12.71 -16.25 9.70
CA LEU A 265 13.53 -15.22 10.34
C LEU A 265 12.69 -14.00 10.71
N ASP A 266 12.93 -13.42 11.88
CA ASP A 266 12.39 -12.12 12.24
C ASP A 266 13.17 -10.96 11.57
N LEU A 267 12.66 -9.73 11.64
CA LEU A 267 13.31 -8.58 10.97
C LEU A 267 14.78 -8.37 11.43
N PRO A 268 15.12 -8.42 12.73
CA PRO A 268 16.53 -8.40 13.17
C PRO A 268 17.40 -9.48 12.53
N GLU A 269 16.94 -10.73 12.49
CA GLU A 269 17.66 -11.85 11.89
C GLU A 269 17.83 -11.67 10.38
N ILE A 270 16.78 -11.20 9.69
CA ILE A 270 16.84 -10.83 8.26
C ILE A 270 17.92 -9.77 8.03
N ILE A 271 17.97 -8.71 8.84
CA ILE A 271 18.98 -7.64 8.69
C ILE A 271 20.40 -8.17 8.90
N VAL A 272 20.60 -9.15 9.78
CA VAL A 272 21.91 -9.79 9.99
C VAL A 272 22.27 -10.67 8.80
N GLU A 273 21.36 -11.53 8.36
CA GLU A 273 21.59 -12.48 7.27
C GLU A 273 21.83 -11.76 5.94
N GLN A 274 21.02 -10.74 5.68
CA GLN A 274 21.11 -9.85 4.51
C GLN A 274 22.54 -9.34 4.29
N ARG A 275 23.27 -8.96 5.35
CA ARG A 275 24.64 -8.40 5.26
C ARG A 275 25.65 -9.38 4.67
N ASN A 276 25.38 -10.68 4.76
CA ASN A 276 26.24 -11.73 4.21
C ASN A 276 25.97 -12.02 2.73
N VAL A 277 24.83 -11.55 2.20
CA VAL A 277 24.32 -11.96 0.89
C VAL A 277 24.24 -10.78 -0.09
N ILE A 278 23.57 -9.68 0.30
CA ILE A 278 23.32 -8.50 -0.56
C ILE A 278 23.44 -7.20 0.24
N THR A 279 23.03 -6.05 -0.33
CA THR A 279 22.87 -4.77 0.39
C THR A 279 21.37 -4.50 0.65
N PHE A 280 21.02 -3.72 1.68
CA PHE A 280 19.62 -3.65 2.15
C PHE A 280 18.71 -2.98 1.11
N ASP A 281 19.22 -1.96 0.44
CA ASP A 281 18.63 -1.34 -0.75
C ASP A 281 18.32 -2.36 -1.85
N LYS A 282 19.22 -3.32 -2.11
CA LYS A 282 18.97 -4.41 -3.07
C LYS A 282 17.96 -5.43 -2.57
N LEU A 283 17.87 -5.64 -1.25
CA LEU A 283 16.86 -6.51 -0.66
C LEU A 283 15.44 -5.92 -0.80
N LEU A 284 15.32 -4.60 -0.86
CA LEU A 284 14.03 -3.94 -1.08
C LEU A 284 13.59 -3.97 -2.54
N GLN A 285 14.50 -4.21 -3.49
CA GLN A 285 14.21 -4.26 -4.91
C GLN A 285 13.29 -5.44 -5.29
N PHE A 286 12.53 -5.27 -6.37
CA PHE A 286 11.75 -6.32 -7.02
C PHE A 286 12.63 -7.35 -7.75
#